data_AF-A0A7Y4XBJ5-F1
#
_entry.id   AF-A0A7Y4XBJ5-F1
#
_cell.length_a   1.000
_cell.length_b   1.000
_cell.length_c   1.000
_cell.angle_alpha   90.00
_cell.angle_beta   90.00
_cell.angle_gamma   90.00
#
_symmetry.space_group_name_H-M   'P 1'
#
loop_
_entity.id
_entity.type
_entity.pdbx_description
1 polymer ?
#
loop_
_entity_poly.entity_id
_entity_poly.type
_entity_poly.pdbx_seq_one_letter_code
_entity_poly.pdbx_strand_id
1 'polypeptide(L)'
;MPKNIYQLNHQPSLQVTAKKPVMTSSFMLLSLLGLAAAFFTSQAHSAENAATQANLYAEKYVAQNGSQLQSLSSSPETQLERRKNQEEDNTRMLENGYDMMGSSTFISTSVADDLALQHGKDLRADTVLVYNKNTPIKTNIVRLDGDKAGEKAADDANKSAVQTPQTIHYATYWAKLPTPLLGVHIIKLIPATSNGVALAEEVKGLTIIAVIKESPAAQARIVKGDNLLKIGEQVLETPDDLFAAVKRYAGQTVPVEVQRGNEVVKTTVALNVRK
;
A
#
# COMPACT_ATOMS: atom_id res chain seq x y z
N MET A 1 -1.97 35.06 7.47
CA MET A 1 -2.11 35.61 6.09
C MET A 1 -0.76 36.16 5.69
N PRO A 2 -0.14 35.63 4.62
CA PRO A 2 -0.32 36.27 3.32
C PRO A 2 -0.66 35.29 2.18
N LYS A 3 -1.27 35.86 1.13
CA LYS A 3 -1.53 35.31 -0.20
C LYS A 3 -0.28 35.42 -1.08
N ASN A 4 -0.07 34.48 -2.02
CA ASN A 4 0.27 34.76 -3.43
C ASN A 4 0.29 33.44 -4.24
N ILE A 5 -0.63 33.25 -5.20
CA ILE A 5 -0.55 33.57 -6.65
C ILE A 5 0.42 32.65 -7.39
N TYR A 6 -0.12 31.78 -8.27
CA TYR A 6 0.31 31.68 -9.68
C TYR A 6 -0.87 31.19 -10.54
N GLN A 7 -1.44 32.09 -11.33
CA GLN A 7 -2.09 31.78 -12.61
C GLN A 7 -1.12 32.20 -13.71
N LEU A 8 -0.94 31.40 -14.77
CA LEU A 8 -1.26 31.85 -16.14
C LEU A 8 -1.30 30.68 -17.13
N ASN A 9 -2.32 30.78 -17.99
CA ASN A 9 -2.73 30.02 -19.17
C ASN A 9 -1.65 29.55 -20.16
N HIS A 10 -1.98 28.47 -20.91
CA HIS A 10 -2.19 28.54 -22.37
C HIS A 10 -3.03 27.36 -22.89
N GLN A 11 -4.20 27.67 -23.45
CA GLN A 11 -4.93 26.82 -24.40
C GLN A 11 -4.36 27.03 -25.81
N PRO A 12 -4.49 26.01 -26.69
CA PRO A 12 -4.84 26.26 -28.08
C PRO A 12 -6.21 25.68 -28.42
N SER A 13 -6.97 26.52 -29.12
CA SER A 13 -8.23 26.24 -29.79
C SER A 13 -8.05 25.24 -30.94
N LEU A 14 -9.00 24.31 -31.08
CA LEU A 14 -9.20 23.57 -32.33
C LEU A 14 -10.62 23.80 -32.83
N GLN A 15 -10.66 24.33 -34.05
CA GLN A 15 -11.85 24.69 -34.79
C GLN A 15 -12.58 23.44 -35.28
N VAL A 16 -13.89 23.43 -35.05
CA VAL A 16 -14.84 22.48 -35.62
C VAL A 16 -15.06 22.84 -37.09
N THR A 17 -14.80 21.92 -38.01
CA THR A 17 -15.31 21.98 -39.38
C THR A 17 -16.12 20.73 -39.67
N ALA A 18 -17.42 20.94 -39.87
CA ALA A 18 -18.39 19.94 -40.27
C ALA A 18 -18.34 19.72 -41.79
N LYS A 19 -18.36 18.45 -42.23
CA LYS A 19 -18.81 18.05 -43.58
C LYS A 19 -19.57 16.72 -43.50
N LYS A 20 -20.86 16.74 -43.86
CA LYS A 20 -21.64 15.57 -44.33
C LYS A 20 -21.53 15.49 -45.86
N PRO A 21 -21.60 14.30 -46.46
CA PRO A 21 -22.76 14.00 -47.32
C PRO A 21 -23.23 12.52 -47.21
N VAL A 22 -24.55 12.30 -47.10
CA VAL A 22 -25.51 11.82 -48.13
C VAL A 22 -25.52 10.29 -48.33
N MET A 23 -26.65 9.70 -47.94
CA MET A 23 -27.14 8.35 -48.23
C MET A 23 -27.44 8.17 -49.71
N THR A 24 -27.09 7.02 -50.28
CA THR A 24 -27.89 6.36 -51.32
C THR A 24 -27.96 4.85 -51.07
N SER A 25 -29.17 4.34 -51.22
CA SER A 25 -29.64 2.99 -50.97
C SER A 25 -29.30 2.05 -52.13
N SER A 26 -29.05 0.77 -51.84
CA SER A 26 -29.28 -0.30 -52.83
C SER A 26 -29.79 -1.56 -52.16
N PHE A 27 -30.76 -2.17 -52.81
CA PHE A 27 -31.68 -3.20 -52.33
C PHE A 27 -31.22 -4.62 -52.73
N MET A 28 -31.64 -5.59 -51.90
CA MET A 28 -32.09 -6.96 -52.22
C MET A 28 -31.12 -8.15 -52.41
N LEU A 29 -31.22 -9.07 -51.43
CA LEU A 29 -31.48 -10.52 -51.48
C LEU A 29 -30.69 -11.45 -52.45
N LEU A 30 -30.03 -12.46 -51.87
CA LEU A 30 -30.31 -13.87 -52.16
C LEU A 30 -29.95 -14.76 -50.96
N SER A 31 -30.55 -15.93 -50.91
CA SER A 31 -30.87 -16.77 -49.76
C SER A 31 -30.02 -18.06 -49.66
N LEU A 32 -30.24 -18.80 -48.55
CA LEU A 32 -29.99 -20.24 -48.31
C LEU A 32 -28.55 -20.72 -48.05
N LEU A 33 -28.24 -21.02 -46.78
CA LEU A 33 -28.13 -22.40 -46.28
C LEU A 33 -28.18 -22.40 -44.75
N GLY A 34 -29.08 -23.20 -44.17
CA GLY A 34 -29.12 -23.50 -42.75
C GLY A 34 -28.76 -24.95 -42.46
N LEU A 35 -28.48 -25.20 -41.18
CA LEU A 35 -28.41 -26.48 -40.45
C LEU A 35 -27.08 -27.27 -40.45
N ALA A 36 -26.27 -27.00 -39.41
CA ALA A 36 -25.71 -27.99 -38.46
C ALA A 36 -25.21 -27.23 -37.22
N ALA A 37 -26.00 -27.12 -36.14
CA ALA A 37 -25.88 -27.94 -34.91
C ALA A 37 -24.43 -28.00 -34.40
N ALA A 38 -23.98 -27.06 -33.56
CA ALA A 38 -24.17 -26.98 -32.11
C ALA A 38 -23.18 -27.85 -31.30
N PHE A 39 -22.65 -27.22 -30.24
CA PHE A 39 -21.80 -27.73 -29.16
C PHE A 39 -20.29 -27.79 -29.42
N PHE A 40 -19.61 -26.62 -29.36
CA PHE A 40 -18.29 -26.50 -28.72
C PHE A 40 -17.88 -25.02 -28.56
N THR A 41 -18.67 -24.20 -27.85
CA THR A 41 -18.21 -22.87 -27.39
C THR A 41 -18.86 -22.49 -26.06
N SER A 42 -18.44 -23.14 -24.98
CA SER A 42 -18.76 -22.64 -23.62
C SER A 42 -17.53 -22.62 -22.74
N GLN A 43 -16.45 -21.96 -23.20
CA GLN A 43 -15.40 -21.41 -22.33
C GLN A 43 -14.79 -20.17 -22.99
N ALA A 44 -15.59 -19.13 -23.15
CA ALA A 44 -15.09 -17.78 -23.48
C ALA A 44 -15.93 -16.65 -22.86
N HIS A 45 -16.96 -16.98 -22.06
CA HIS A 45 -17.88 -15.98 -21.50
C HIS A 45 -17.53 -15.52 -20.07
N SER A 46 -16.39 -15.95 -19.52
CA SER A 46 -15.92 -15.50 -18.19
C SER A 46 -14.85 -14.40 -18.26
N ALA A 47 -14.28 -14.13 -19.44
CA ALA A 47 -13.23 -13.12 -19.61
C ALA A 47 -13.77 -11.76 -20.13
N GLU A 48 -14.95 -11.73 -20.75
CA GLU A 48 -15.48 -10.50 -21.39
C GLU A 48 -16.42 -9.69 -20.48
N ASN A 49 -16.90 -10.26 -19.37
CA ASN A 49 -17.80 -9.58 -18.42
C ASN A 49 -17.09 -8.95 -17.20
N ALA A 50 -15.76 -9.04 -17.10
CA ALA A 50 -15.00 -8.39 -16.02
C ALA A 50 -14.74 -6.89 -16.28
N ALA A 51 -15.08 -6.37 -17.46
CA ALA A 51 -14.67 -5.04 -17.92
C ALA A 51 -15.61 -3.88 -17.53
N THR A 52 -16.54 -4.07 -16.59
CA THR A 52 -17.51 -3.01 -16.21
C THR A 52 -17.67 -2.76 -14.71
N GLN A 53 -16.97 -3.51 -13.84
CA GLN A 53 -16.91 -3.15 -12.43
C GLN A 53 -15.70 -2.26 -12.18
N ALA A 54 -15.95 -1.03 -11.75
CA ALA A 54 -14.91 -0.09 -11.40
C ALA A 54 -14.00 -0.71 -10.31
N ASN A 55 -12.69 -0.74 -10.55
CA ASN A 55 -11.75 -1.39 -9.64
C ASN A 55 -11.48 -0.49 -8.43
N LEU A 56 -12.25 -0.67 -7.36
CA LEU A 56 -12.11 0.10 -6.13
C LEU A 56 -10.72 -0.01 -5.50
N TYR A 57 -9.99 -1.12 -5.70
CA TYR A 57 -8.61 -1.24 -5.24
C TYR A 57 -7.70 -0.26 -5.98
N ALA A 58 -7.85 -0.15 -7.30
CA ALA A 58 -7.10 0.82 -8.10
C ALA A 58 -7.50 2.27 -7.79
N GLU A 59 -8.80 2.55 -7.70
CA GLU A 59 -9.31 3.90 -7.44
C GLU A 59 -8.92 4.45 -6.07
N LYS A 60 -8.80 3.57 -5.07
CA LYS A 60 -8.50 3.93 -3.68
C LYS A 60 -7.03 3.69 -3.32
N TYR A 61 -6.20 3.42 -4.32
CA TYR A 61 -4.77 3.24 -4.12
C TYR A 61 -4.10 4.54 -3.69
N VAL A 62 -3.28 4.43 -2.64
CA VAL A 62 -2.39 5.49 -2.16
C VAL A 62 -0.99 4.91 -2.09
N ALA A 63 -0.06 5.50 -2.86
CA ALA A 63 1.35 5.16 -2.78
C ALA A 63 1.91 5.52 -1.40
N GLN A 64 2.74 4.64 -0.82
CA GLN A 64 3.33 4.88 0.49
C GLN A 64 4.41 5.97 0.43
N ASN A 65 5.21 5.95 -0.64
CA ASN A 65 6.32 6.87 -0.85
C ASN A 65 6.14 7.61 -2.18
N GLY A 66 6.66 8.84 -2.27
CA GLY A 66 6.68 9.59 -3.54
C GLY A 66 7.64 9.02 -4.60
N SER A 67 8.50 8.08 -4.21
CA SER A 67 9.32 7.30 -5.13
C SER A 67 8.51 6.15 -5.73
N GLN A 68 8.62 5.94 -7.04
CA GLN A 68 8.00 4.81 -7.74
C GLN A 68 8.77 3.52 -7.43
N LEU A 69 8.58 3.00 -6.23
CA LEU A 69 9.11 1.70 -5.81
C LEU A 69 8.45 0.61 -6.67
N GLN A 70 9.26 -0.24 -7.29
CA GLN A 70 8.83 -1.28 -8.23
C GLN A 70 9.58 -2.58 -7.97
N SER A 71 8.99 -3.70 -8.39
CA SER A 71 9.69 -5.00 -8.42
C SER A 71 10.99 -4.91 -9.22
N LEU A 72 11.96 -5.74 -8.84
CA LEU A 72 13.15 -5.99 -9.64
C LEU A 72 12.84 -6.70 -10.96
N SER A 73 11.75 -7.47 -11.00
CA SER A 73 11.28 -8.09 -12.23
C SER A 73 10.51 -7.07 -13.06
N SER A 74 10.79 -7.02 -14.36
CA SER A 74 9.97 -6.25 -15.30
C SER A 74 8.55 -6.83 -15.47
N SER A 75 8.37 -8.10 -15.11
CA SER A 75 7.09 -8.82 -15.10
C SER A 75 7.09 -9.82 -13.94
N PRO A 76 6.84 -9.37 -12.70
CA PRO A 76 6.76 -10.26 -11.56
C PRO A 76 5.53 -11.17 -11.66
N GLU A 77 5.64 -12.40 -11.18
CA GLU A 77 4.49 -13.25 -10.93
C GLU A 77 3.80 -12.79 -9.64
N THR A 78 2.90 -11.80 -9.77
CA THR A 78 2.19 -11.24 -8.62
C THR A 78 1.34 -12.30 -7.93
N GLN A 79 1.59 -12.51 -6.64
CA GLN A 79 0.81 -13.42 -5.79
C GLN A 79 -0.14 -12.64 -4.90
N LEU A 80 -1.31 -13.24 -4.61
CA LEU A 80 -2.28 -12.68 -3.67
C LEU A 80 -2.45 -13.61 -2.48
N GLU A 81 -2.43 -13.04 -1.28
CA GLU A 81 -2.73 -13.74 -0.03
C GLU A 81 -3.81 -13.00 0.76
N ARG A 82 -4.78 -13.76 1.30
CA ARG A 82 -5.74 -13.24 2.26
C ARG A 82 -5.21 -13.42 3.68
N ARG A 83 -5.18 -12.33 4.45
CA ARG A 83 -4.52 -12.25 5.76
C ARG A 83 -5.47 -11.69 6.83
N LYS A 84 -5.04 -11.78 8.10
CA LYS A 84 -5.83 -11.33 9.27
C LYS A 84 -5.10 -10.36 10.19
N ASN A 85 -3.78 -10.43 10.29
CA ASN A 85 -2.98 -9.63 11.21
C ASN A 85 -2.04 -8.70 10.44
N GLN A 86 -2.51 -7.49 10.15
CA GLN A 86 -1.78 -6.51 9.35
C GLN A 86 -0.41 -6.14 9.94
N GLU A 87 -0.32 -5.95 11.25
CA GLU A 87 0.92 -5.46 11.87
C GLU A 87 2.06 -6.49 11.81
N GLU A 88 1.72 -7.75 12.14
CA GLU A 88 2.64 -8.88 12.04
C GLU A 88 3.06 -9.10 10.58
N ASP A 89 2.09 -9.00 9.65
CA ASP A 89 2.36 -9.16 8.23
C ASP A 89 3.25 -8.07 7.66
N ASN A 90 3.04 -6.81 8.05
CA ASN A 90 3.92 -5.72 7.64
C ASN A 90 5.36 -5.98 8.10
N THR A 91 5.55 -6.39 9.36
CA THR A 91 6.89 -6.74 9.87
C THR A 91 7.47 -7.91 9.08
N ARG A 92 6.70 -8.98 8.87
CA ARG A 92 7.12 -10.17 8.11
C ARG A 92 7.55 -9.83 6.68
N MET A 93 6.82 -8.95 6.00
CA MET A 93 7.16 -8.53 4.63
C MET A 93 8.50 -7.80 4.60
N LEU A 94 8.72 -6.83 5.50
CA LEU A 94 9.99 -6.11 5.64
C LEU A 94 11.16 -7.06 5.97
N GLU A 95 10.99 -7.97 6.93
CA GLU A 95 12.01 -8.96 7.29
C GLU A 95 12.32 -9.93 6.14
N ASN A 96 11.35 -10.19 5.28
CA ASN A 96 11.54 -10.97 4.07
C ASN A 96 12.11 -10.11 2.91
N GLY A 97 12.50 -8.85 3.12
CA GLY A 97 13.11 -8.00 2.09
C GLY A 97 12.13 -7.46 1.05
N TYR A 98 10.85 -7.35 1.41
CA TYR A 98 9.87 -6.63 0.63
C TYR A 98 9.69 -5.22 1.18
N ASP A 99 9.46 -4.25 0.31
CA ASP A 99 9.03 -2.91 0.68
C ASP A 99 7.62 -2.62 0.15
N MET A 100 6.83 -1.90 0.96
CA MET A 100 5.46 -1.55 0.59
C MET A 100 5.48 -0.42 -0.44
N MET A 101 4.80 -0.67 -1.55
CA MET A 101 4.60 0.30 -2.63
C MET A 101 3.46 1.26 -2.29
N GLY A 102 2.40 0.72 -1.68
CA GLY A 102 1.22 1.47 -1.28
C GLY A 102 0.11 0.57 -0.77
N SER A 103 -1.05 1.16 -0.58
CA SER A 103 -2.22 0.45 -0.07
C SER A 103 -3.52 1.02 -0.60
N SER A 104 -4.58 0.20 -0.56
CA SER A 104 -5.94 0.62 -0.88
C SER A 104 -6.84 0.34 0.31
N THR A 105 -7.71 1.30 0.68
CA THR A 105 -8.67 1.13 1.77
C THR A 105 -10.04 1.66 1.37
N PHE A 106 -11.10 0.87 1.59
CA PHE A 106 -12.48 1.30 1.36
C PHE A 106 -13.49 0.44 2.12
N ILE A 107 -14.74 0.93 2.19
CA ILE A 107 -15.86 0.21 2.79
C ILE A 107 -16.80 -0.24 1.66
N SER A 108 -17.18 -1.51 1.65
CA SER A 108 -18.21 -2.02 0.74
C SER A 108 -18.92 -3.23 1.33
N THR A 109 -20.03 -3.66 0.73
CA THR A 109 -20.72 -4.89 1.12
C THR A 109 -19.92 -6.13 0.72
N SER A 110 -19.35 -6.11 -0.49
CA SER A 110 -18.51 -7.17 -1.04
C SER A 110 -17.70 -6.64 -2.22
N VAL A 111 -16.47 -7.13 -2.37
CA VAL A 111 -15.59 -6.89 -3.52
C VAL A 111 -14.80 -8.18 -3.79
N ALA A 112 -14.51 -8.47 -5.05
CA ALA A 112 -13.70 -9.63 -5.41
C ALA A 112 -12.21 -9.33 -5.18
N ASP A 113 -11.51 -10.23 -4.48
CA ASP A 113 -10.06 -10.12 -4.24
C ASP A 113 -9.25 -10.10 -5.57
N ASP A 114 -9.76 -10.72 -6.64
CA ASP A 114 -9.14 -10.72 -7.96
C ASP A 114 -8.91 -9.30 -8.52
N LEU A 115 -9.73 -8.33 -8.12
CA LEU A 115 -9.53 -6.93 -8.48
C LEU A 115 -8.26 -6.34 -7.82
N ALA A 116 -7.92 -6.77 -6.60
CA ALA A 116 -6.67 -6.40 -5.95
C ALA A 116 -5.48 -7.09 -6.64
N LEU A 117 -5.63 -8.35 -7.04
CA LEU A 117 -4.59 -9.05 -7.82
C LEU A 117 -4.35 -8.38 -9.16
N GLN A 118 -5.41 -8.01 -9.89
CA GLN A 118 -5.31 -7.29 -11.15
C GLN A 118 -4.57 -5.97 -10.95
N HIS A 119 -4.94 -5.18 -9.95
CA HIS A 119 -4.26 -3.92 -9.67
C HIS A 119 -2.78 -4.14 -9.28
N GLY A 120 -2.49 -5.18 -8.49
CA GLY A 120 -1.11 -5.54 -8.15
C GLY A 120 -0.26 -5.88 -9.37
N LYS A 121 -0.83 -6.57 -10.36
CA LYS A 121 -0.15 -6.83 -11.65
C LYS A 121 0.13 -5.54 -12.42
N ASP A 122 -0.84 -4.63 -12.47
CA ASP A 122 -0.68 -3.32 -13.13
C ASP A 122 0.44 -2.49 -12.47
N LEU A 123 0.55 -2.56 -11.13
CA LEU A 123 1.63 -1.93 -10.36
C LEU A 123 2.97 -2.66 -10.49
N ARG A 124 2.99 -3.90 -10.99
CA ARG A 124 4.14 -4.82 -10.92
C ARG A 124 4.60 -5.07 -9.49
N ALA A 125 3.64 -5.31 -8.60
CA ALA A 125 3.91 -5.82 -7.26
C ALA A 125 4.30 -7.31 -7.34
N ASP A 126 5.22 -7.75 -6.49
CA ASP A 126 5.51 -9.17 -6.31
C ASP A 126 4.44 -9.85 -5.46
N THR A 127 3.86 -9.12 -4.50
CA THR A 127 2.89 -9.68 -3.55
C THR A 127 1.82 -8.66 -3.17
N VAL A 128 0.58 -9.13 -3.08
CA VAL A 128 -0.59 -8.40 -2.59
C VAL A 128 -1.14 -9.10 -1.37
N LEU A 129 -1.30 -8.37 -0.26
CA LEU A 129 -1.95 -8.88 0.94
C LEU A 129 -3.31 -8.22 1.10
N VAL A 130 -4.38 -9.01 1.18
CA VAL A 130 -5.76 -8.54 1.35
C VAL A 130 -6.28 -8.87 2.75
N TYR A 131 -6.91 -7.88 3.37
CA TYR A 131 -7.52 -7.95 4.70
C TYR A 131 -8.96 -7.46 4.60
N ASN A 132 -9.88 -8.25 5.17
CA ASN A 132 -11.30 -7.91 5.22
C ASN A 132 -11.75 -7.90 6.68
N LYS A 133 -12.26 -6.76 7.15
CA LYS A 133 -12.80 -6.59 8.51
C LYS A 133 -14.29 -6.28 8.45
N ASN A 134 -15.10 -7.27 8.83
CA ASN A 134 -16.54 -7.11 8.96
C ASN A 134 -16.83 -6.03 10.01
N THR A 135 -17.51 -4.98 9.59
CA THR A 135 -17.85 -3.82 10.40
C THR A 135 -19.34 -3.56 10.21
N PRO A 136 -20.23 -4.26 10.92
CA PRO A 136 -21.67 -4.03 10.79
C PRO A 136 -21.97 -2.57 11.13
N ILE A 137 -22.56 -1.83 10.20
CA ILE A 137 -22.95 -0.45 10.43
C ILE A 137 -24.41 -0.44 10.88
N LYS A 138 -24.64 0.17 12.04
CA LYS A 138 -25.98 0.45 12.57
C LYS A 138 -26.25 1.95 12.39
N THR A 139 -27.19 2.27 11.50
CA THR A 139 -27.71 3.64 11.40
C THR A 139 -28.80 3.82 12.46
N ASN A 140 -28.63 4.81 13.34
CA ASN A 140 -29.63 5.16 14.33
C ASN A 140 -30.42 6.38 13.87
N ILE A 141 -31.73 6.32 14.00
CA ILE A 141 -32.64 7.47 13.87
C ILE A 141 -32.49 8.31 15.14
N VAL A 142 -32.26 9.61 14.98
CA VAL A 142 -32.19 10.57 16.10
C VAL A 142 -33.22 11.66 15.85
N ARG A 143 -34.02 12.01 16.86
CA ARG A 143 -34.92 13.16 16.80
C ARG A 143 -34.24 14.39 17.37
N LEU A 144 -34.32 15.50 16.63
CA LEU A 144 -33.63 16.76 16.94
C LEU A 144 -34.52 17.77 17.68
N ASP A 145 -35.83 17.53 17.70
CA ASP A 145 -36.88 18.41 18.24
C ASP A 145 -37.17 18.20 19.74
N GLY A 146 -36.64 17.14 20.36
CA GLY A 146 -36.72 16.91 21.81
C GLY A 146 -38.10 16.45 22.32
N ASP A 147 -38.96 15.94 21.44
CA ASP A 147 -40.27 15.41 21.81
C ASP A 147 -40.15 14.04 22.49
N LYS A 148 -40.53 13.91 23.76
CA LYS A 148 -40.41 12.63 24.50
C LYS A 148 -41.11 11.45 23.82
N ALA A 149 -42.22 11.70 23.12
CA ALA A 149 -42.94 10.67 22.37
C ALA A 149 -42.16 10.22 21.13
N GLY A 150 -41.50 11.15 20.46
CA GLY A 150 -40.67 10.86 19.31
C GLY A 150 -39.33 10.25 19.64
N GLU A 151 -38.72 10.65 20.75
CA GLU A 151 -37.49 10.04 21.27
C GLU A 151 -37.73 8.56 21.57
N LYS A 152 -38.83 8.23 22.25
CA LYS A 152 -39.24 6.82 22.47
C LYS A 152 -39.49 6.07 21.16
N ALA A 153 -40.15 6.68 20.19
CA ALA A 153 -40.40 6.05 18.89
C ALA A 153 -39.11 5.79 18.11
N ALA A 154 -38.14 6.72 18.17
CA ALA A 154 -36.82 6.54 17.57
C ALA A 154 -36.03 5.43 18.28
N ASP A 155 -36.08 5.36 19.61
CA ASP A 155 -35.46 4.28 20.38
C ASP A 155 -36.01 2.91 20.04
N ASP A 156 -37.33 2.78 19.93
CA ASP A 156 -37.98 1.50 19.60
C ASP A 156 -37.67 1.09 18.14
N ALA A 157 -37.61 2.05 17.21
CA ALA A 157 -37.14 1.81 15.85
C ALA A 157 -35.66 1.39 15.81
N ASN A 158 -34.80 2.03 16.60
CA ASN A 158 -33.37 1.72 16.68
C ASN A 158 -33.08 0.36 17.32
N LYS A 159 -33.94 -0.15 18.22
CA LYS A 159 -33.84 -1.51 18.76
C LYS A 159 -34.05 -2.58 17.67
N SER A 160 -34.85 -2.26 16.66
CA SER A 160 -35.17 -3.16 15.54
C SER A 160 -34.37 -2.86 14.27
N ALA A 161 -33.47 -1.88 14.31
CA ALA A 161 -32.70 -1.46 13.14
C ALA A 161 -31.81 -2.59 12.63
N VAL A 162 -32.00 -2.95 11.36
CA VAL A 162 -31.22 -3.98 10.67
C VAL A 162 -29.78 -3.53 10.54
N GLN A 163 -28.84 -4.35 11.03
CA GLN A 163 -27.43 -4.14 10.76
C GLN A 163 -27.16 -4.46 9.29
N THR A 164 -26.61 -3.49 8.56
CA THR A 164 -26.15 -3.75 7.19
C THR A 164 -24.73 -4.31 7.26
N PRO A 165 -24.47 -5.48 6.66
CA PRO A 165 -23.11 -6.02 6.61
C PRO A 165 -22.27 -5.11 5.72
N GLN A 166 -21.27 -4.48 6.33
CA GLN A 166 -20.25 -3.72 5.63
C GLN A 166 -18.90 -4.33 6.00
N THR A 167 -17.97 -4.24 5.07
CA THR A 167 -16.61 -4.75 5.22
C THR A 167 -15.64 -3.62 4.93
N ILE A 168 -14.71 -3.40 5.85
CA ILE A 168 -13.52 -2.59 5.55
C ILE A 168 -12.58 -3.51 4.78
N HIS A 169 -12.35 -3.17 3.51
CA HIS A 169 -11.39 -3.81 2.64
C HIS A 169 -10.08 -3.04 2.72
N TYR A 170 -8.99 -3.76 2.93
CA TYR A 170 -7.65 -3.22 2.96
C TYR A 170 -6.73 -4.11 2.14
N ALA A 171 -5.95 -3.53 1.23
CA ALA A 171 -4.93 -4.24 0.47
C ALA A 171 -3.60 -3.51 0.56
N THR A 172 -2.50 -4.26 0.70
CA THR A 172 -1.13 -3.73 0.63
C THR A 172 -0.38 -4.38 -0.52
N TYR A 173 0.40 -3.58 -1.24
CA TYR A 173 1.14 -3.99 -2.43
C TYR A 173 2.62 -3.88 -2.16
N TRP A 174 3.38 -4.92 -2.49
CA TRP A 174 4.76 -5.07 -2.07
C TRP A 174 5.66 -5.44 -3.23
N ALA A 175 6.83 -4.83 -3.29
CA ALA A 175 7.90 -5.22 -4.20
C ALA A 175 9.03 -5.90 -3.43
N LYS A 176 9.60 -6.95 -4.00
CA LYS A 176 10.80 -7.60 -3.50
C LYS A 176 12.03 -6.81 -3.95
N LEU A 177 12.85 -6.38 -3.00
CA LEU A 177 14.03 -5.56 -3.27
C LEU A 177 15.34 -6.31 -2.98
N PRO A 178 16.48 -5.84 -3.54
CA PRO A 178 17.78 -6.37 -3.19
C PRO A 178 18.06 -6.04 -1.72
N THR A 179 18.64 -6.99 -1.00
CA THR A 179 19.04 -6.76 0.40
C THR A 179 20.00 -5.57 0.48
N PRO A 180 19.70 -4.53 1.27
CA PRO A 180 20.59 -3.40 1.50
C PRO A 180 21.94 -3.81 2.09
N LEU A 181 22.90 -2.88 2.09
CA LEU A 181 24.27 -3.17 2.53
C LEU A 181 24.36 -3.69 3.98
N LEU A 182 23.48 -3.19 4.86
CA LEU A 182 23.33 -3.63 6.24
C LEU A 182 22.12 -4.58 6.43
N GLY A 183 21.02 -4.31 5.74
CA GLY A 183 19.78 -5.11 5.79
C GLY A 183 18.85 -4.82 6.97
N VAL A 184 18.63 -3.54 7.26
CA VAL A 184 17.69 -3.07 8.29
C VAL A 184 16.71 -2.06 7.72
N HIS A 185 15.50 -2.02 8.26
CA HIS A 185 14.56 -0.92 8.10
C HIS A 185 14.57 -0.09 9.37
N ILE A 186 14.64 1.24 9.23
CA ILE A 186 14.77 2.17 10.35
C ILE A 186 13.72 3.27 10.32
N ILE A 187 13.51 3.89 11.48
CA ILE A 187 12.83 5.17 11.64
C ILE A 187 13.63 6.06 12.59
N LYS A 188 13.54 7.38 12.41
CA LYS A 188 13.95 8.32 13.46
C LYS A 188 12.73 8.63 14.32
N LEU A 189 12.81 8.27 15.59
CA LEU A 189 11.80 8.70 16.55
C LEU A 189 12.04 10.16 16.92
N ILE A 190 11.02 10.98 16.70
CA ILE A 190 10.98 12.39 17.06
C ILE A 190 10.01 12.52 18.23
N PRO A 191 10.44 13.02 19.40
CA PRO A 191 9.56 13.22 20.54
C PRO A 191 8.40 14.13 20.17
N ALA A 192 7.19 13.74 20.61
CA ALA A 192 6.03 14.63 20.50
C ALA A 192 6.30 15.90 21.32
N THR A 193 5.86 17.04 20.80
CA THR A 193 5.99 18.33 21.48
C THR A 193 4.61 18.91 21.81
N SER A 194 4.49 19.56 22.97
CA SER A 194 3.31 20.31 23.38
C SER A 194 3.76 21.68 23.89
N ASN A 195 3.22 22.76 23.31
CA ASN A 195 3.62 24.14 23.62
C ASN A 195 5.15 24.37 23.57
N GLY A 196 5.85 23.69 22.65
CA GLY A 196 7.31 23.77 22.52
C GLY A 196 8.10 22.92 23.51
N VAL A 197 7.44 22.16 24.39
CA VAL A 197 8.08 21.25 25.36
C VAL A 197 7.99 19.82 24.87
N ALA A 198 9.11 19.09 24.88
CA ALA A 198 9.13 17.67 24.56
C ALA A 198 8.38 16.86 25.62
N LEU A 199 7.46 15.99 25.17
CA LEU A 199 6.64 15.13 26.02
C LEU A 199 7.37 13.84 26.42
N ALA A 200 8.50 13.54 25.80
CA ALA A 200 9.33 12.38 26.07
C ALA A 200 10.80 12.73 25.81
N GLU A 201 11.70 11.94 26.38
CA GLU A 201 13.12 12.03 26.07
C GLU A 201 13.40 11.68 24.61
N GLU A 202 14.44 12.28 24.05
CA GLU A 202 14.88 11.95 22.71
C GLU A 202 15.49 10.55 22.68
N VAL A 203 14.95 9.71 21.79
CA VAL A 203 15.57 8.44 21.45
C VAL A 203 16.79 8.70 20.57
N LYS A 204 17.96 8.34 21.09
CA LYS A 204 19.23 8.40 20.38
C LYS A 204 19.28 7.37 19.25
N GLY A 205 19.95 7.71 18.16
CA GLY A 205 20.12 6.78 17.06
C GLY A 205 18.91 6.66 16.14
N LEU A 206 18.93 5.60 15.34
CA LEU A 206 17.86 5.20 14.43
C LEU A 206 17.21 3.91 14.92
N THR A 207 15.92 3.93 15.21
CA THR A 207 15.19 2.77 15.70
C THR A 207 14.99 1.76 14.59
N ILE A 208 15.40 0.52 14.81
CA ILE A 208 15.25 -0.58 13.86
C ILE A 208 13.84 -1.18 13.99
N ILE A 209 13.07 -1.09 12.91
CA ILE A 209 11.68 -1.60 12.86
C ILE A 209 11.57 -3.00 12.24
N ALA A 210 12.57 -3.42 11.46
CA ALA A 210 12.70 -4.77 10.91
C ALA A 210 14.16 -5.05 10.54
N VAL A 211 14.56 -6.31 10.64
CA VAL A 211 15.87 -6.80 10.19
C VAL A 211 15.64 -7.84 9.11
N ILE A 212 16.22 -7.62 7.93
CA ILE A 212 16.06 -8.53 6.80
C ILE A 212 16.76 -9.85 7.13
N LYS A 213 16.07 -10.97 6.91
CA LYS A 213 16.62 -12.32 7.15
C LYS A 213 17.89 -12.53 6.34
N GLU A 214 18.85 -13.24 6.95
CA GLU A 214 20.14 -13.59 6.34
C GLU A 214 21.04 -12.38 5.99
N SER A 215 20.61 -11.16 6.29
CA SER A 215 21.39 -9.95 6.08
C SER A 215 22.61 -9.84 7.02
N PRO A 216 23.58 -8.96 6.71
CA PRO A 216 24.67 -8.64 7.62
C PRO A 216 24.23 -8.28 9.05
N ALA A 217 23.17 -7.48 9.19
CA ALA A 217 22.61 -7.14 10.49
C ALA A 217 22.08 -8.37 11.25
N ALA A 218 21.35 -9.26 10.55
CA ALA A 218 20.85 -10.49 11.15
C ALA A 218 21.99 -11.41 11.61
N GLN A 219 23.02 -11.58 10.78
CA GLN A 219 24.21 -12.38 11.11
C GLN A 219 24.95 -11.82 12.33
N ALA A 220 24.96 -10.49 12.48
CA ALA A 220 25.55 -9.80 13.63
C ALA A 220 24.66 -9.76 14.88
N ARG A 221 23.50 -10.43 14.85
CA ARG A 221 22.51 -10.49 15.95
C ARG A 221 21.92 -9.13 16.35
N ILE A 222 21.85 -8.20 15.38
CA ILE A 222 21.05 -6.98 15.51
C ILE A 222 19.58 -7.39 15.32
N VAL A 223 18.67 -6.83 16.12
CA VAL A 223 17.25 -7.23 16.13
C VAL A 223 16.32 -6.02 16.05
N LYS A 224 15.06 -6.27 15.71
CA LYS A 224 13.98 -5.26 15.80
C LYS A 224 13.91 -4.70 17.24
N GLY A 225 13.76 -3.38 17.33
CA GLY A 225 13.70 -2.65 18.61
C GLY A 225 15.06 -2.13 19.09
N ASP A 226 16.17 -2.57 18.51
CA ASP A 226 17.47 -1.93 18.75
C ASP A 226 17.47 -0.50 18.18
N ASN A 227 18.15 0.43 18.86
CA ASN A 227 18.46 1.75 18.29
C ASN A 227 19.90 1.75 17.78
N LEU A 228 20.06 1.94 16.48
CA LEU A 228 21.36 1.97 15.82
C LEU A 228 22.05 3.32 16.10
N LEU A 229 23.17 3.28 16.83
CA LEU A 229 23.86 4.48 17.32
C LEU A 229 25.07 4.87 16.45
N LYS A 230 25.88 3.88 16.05
CA LYS A 230 27.16 4.13 15.39
C LYS A 230 27.51 3.00 14.42
N ILE A 231 28.13 3.35 13.28
CA ILE A 231 28.81 2.41 12.38
C ILE A 231 30.22 2.94 12.11
N GLY A 232 31.23 2.19 12.52
CA GLY A 232 32.62 2.62 12.46
C GLY A 232 32.82 3.89 13.26
N GLU A 233 33.24 4.95 12.57
CA GLU A 233 33.38 6.29 13.17
C GLU A 233 32.16 7.20 12.98
N GLN A 234 31.16 6.78 12.20
CA GLN A 234 29.96 7.58 11.93
C GLN A 234 28.92 7.39 13.04
N VAL A 235 28.63 8.46 13.78
CA VAL A 235 27.45 8.56 14.66
C VAL A 235 26.21 8.73 13.79
N LEU A 236 25.12 8.07 14.15
CA LEU A 236 23.89 8.02 13.37
C LEU A 236 22.79 8.78 14.09
N GLU A 237 22.41 9.95 13.57
CA GLU A 237 21.30 10.75 14.12
C GLU A 237 20.16 10.87 13.10
N THR A 238 20.49 10.78 11.82
CA THR A 238 19.58 10.90 10.69
C THR A 238 19.68 9.69 9.74
N PRO A 239 18.64 9.42 8.93
CA PRO A 239 18.73 8.38 7.89
C PRO A 239 19.87 8.60 6.88
N ASP A 240 20.24 9.85 6.61
CA ASP A 240 21.33 10.19 5.69
C ASP A 240 22.70 9.78 6.26
N ASP A 241 22.88 9.86 7.59
CA ASP A 241 24.10 9.37 8.25
C ASP A 241 24.26 7.86 8.05
N LEU A 242 23.15 7.11 8.14
CA LEU A 242 23.17 5.67 7.89
C LEU A 242 23.58 5.39 6.46
N PHE A 243 22.95 6.08 5.50
CA PHE A 243 23.29 5.93 4.08
C PHE A 243 24.76 6.24 3.80
N ALA A 244 25.29 7.32 4.38
CA ALA A 244 26.70 7.68 4.27
C ALA A 244 27.63 6.63 4.89
N ALA A 245 27.29 6.11 6.07
CA ALA A 245 28.07 5.11 6.78
C ALA A 245 28.15 3.79 6.01
N VAL A 246 27.01 3.22 5.63
CA VAL A 246 26.98 1.93 4.92
C VAL A 246 27.66 2.01 3.57
N LYS A 247 27.60 3.17 2.90
CA LYS A 247 28.32 3.41 1.65
C LYS A 247 29.84 3.50 1.88
N ARG A 248 30.29 4.20 2.93
CA ARG A 248 31.72 4.35 3.27
C ARG A 248 32.36 3.00 3.59
N TYR A 249 31.67 2.14 4.33
CA TYR A 249 32.18 0.85 4.80
C TYR A 249 31.70 -0.33 3.95
N ALA A 250 31.17 -0.09 2.74
CA ALA A 250 30.68 -1.16 1.87
C ALA A 250 31.75 -2.25 1.63
N GLY A 251 31.36 -3.51 1.77
CA GLY A 251 32.26 -4.67 1.64
C GLY A 251 33.25 -4.86 2.80
N GLN A 252 33.25 -4.00 3.82
CA GLN A 252 34.17 -4.08 4.95
C GLN A 252 33.51 -4.71 6.17
N THR A 253 34.35 -5.21 7.07
CA THR A 253 33.95 -5.61 8.42
C THR A 253 34.16 -4.44 9.37
N VAL A 254 33.08 -3.92 9.95
CA VAL A 254 33.08 -2.65 10.70
C VAL A 254 32.41 -2.82 12.07
N PRO A 255 32.92 -2.18 13.15
CA PRO A 255 32.21 -2.16 14.43
C PRO A 255 30.90 -1.38 14.32
N VAL A 256 29.87 -1.87 14.99
CA VAL A 256 28.54 -1.27 15.05
C VAL A 256 28.11 -1.22 16.52
N GLU A 257 27.56 -0.08 16.93
CA GLU A 257 27.00 0.10 18.26
C GLU A 257 25.48 0.26 18.15
N VAL A 258 24.76 -0.54 18.94
CA VAL A 258 23.31 -0.44 19.09
C VAL A 258 22.95 -0.29 20.56
N GLN A 259 21.85 0.40 20.84
CA GLN A 259 21.22 0.37 22.15
C GLN A 259 20.09 -0.65 22.15
N ARG A 260 20.17 -1.62 23.07
CA ARG A 260 19.17 -2.66 23.30
C ARG A 260 18.58 -2.46 24.70
N GLY A 261 17.38 -1.91 24.76
CA GLY A 261 16.81 -1.44 26.03
C GLY A 261 17.73 -0.39 26.66
N ASN A 262 18.30 -0.69 27.82
CA ASN A 262 19.17 0.23 28.55
C ASN A 262 20.66 -0.02 28.33
N GLU A 263 21.02 -1.04 27.55
CA GLU A 263 22.42 -1.45 27.35
C GLU A 263 22.93 -1.03 25.97
N VAL A 264 24.19 -0.61 25.89
CA VAL A 264 24.88 -0.44 24.62
C VAL A 264 25.60 -1.73 24.26
N VAL A 265 25.17 -2.34 23.17
CA VAL A 265 25.76 -3.56 22.61
C VAL A 265 26.68 -3.18 21.46
N LYS A 266 27.93 -3.61 21.53
CA LYS A 266 28.90 -3.48 20.44
C LYS A 266 29.01 -4.80 19.71
N THR A 267 28.88 -4.76 18.39
CA THR A 267 29.02 -5.92 17.52
C THR A 267 29.88 -5.57 16.31
N THR A 268 30.27 -6.57 15.53
CA THR A 268 31.02 -6.38 14.30
C THR A 268 30.20 -6.92 13.14
N VAL A 269 30.07 -6.12 12.08
CA VAL A 269 29.21 -6.43 10.93
C VAL A 269 30.04 -6.45 9.66
N ALA A 270 29.94 -7.54 8.89
CA ALA A 270 30.50 -7.64 7.54
C ALA A 270 29.49 -7.10 6.53
N LEU A 271 29.62 -5.83 6.12
CA LEU A 271 28.68 -5.19 5.21
C LEU A 271 28.76 -5.79 3.80
N ASN A 272 27.62 -5.91 3.14
CA ASN A 272 27.59 -6.36 1.75
C ASN A 272 28.33 -5.38 0.84
N VAL A 273 28.71 -5.87 -0.34
CA VAL A 273 29.19 -5.03 -1.45
C VAL A 273 28.00 -4.53 -2.27
N ARG A 274 28.15 -3.34 -2.85
CA ARG A 274 27.20 -2.87 -3.86
C ARG A 274 27.38 -3.75 -5.11
N LYS A 275 26.33 -4.48 -5.48
CA LYS A 275 26.25 -5.15 -6.79
C LYS A 275 25.93 -4.14 -7.89
#